data_AF-A0A1F9B271-F1
#
_entry.id   AF-A0A1F9B271-F1
#
_cell.length_a   1.000
_cell.length_b   1.000
_cell.length_c   1.000
_cell.angle_alpha   90.00
_cell.angle_beta   90.00
_cell.angle_gamma   90.00
#
_symmetry.space_group_name_H-M   'P 1'
#
loop_
_entity.id
_entity.type
_entity.pdbx_description
1 polymer ?
#
loop_
_entity_poly.entity_id
_entity_poly.type
_entity_poly.pdbx_seq_one_letter_code
_entity_poly.pdbx_strand_id
1 'polypeptide(L)' 'MDTGKPKVTIKIPRPLYENLSEVIKGSGFNSVTEFIVYVLRDISSSKSIKHEPSFSKDEIEIIRKRLKSLGYL' A
#
# COMPACT_ATOMS: atom_id res chain seq x y z
N MET A 1 21.25 5.15 11.72
CA MET A 1 21.92 4.04 11.03
C MET A 1 20.85 3.17 10.40
N ASP A 2 20.53 3.40 9.12
CA ASP A 2 19.65 2.54 8.36
C ASP A 2 20.34 1.19 8.16
N THR A 3 19.95 0.20 8.96
CA THR A 3 20.42 -1.18 8.83
C THR A 3 20.12 -1.66 7.41
N GLY A 4 21.16 -1.91 6.62
CA GLY A 4 21.11 -2.26 5.20
C GLY A 4 20.44 -3.61 4.93
N LYS A 5 19.15 -3.72 5.22
CA LYS A 5 18.34 -4.86 4.80
C LYS A 5 18.12 -4.76 3.29
N PRO A 6 18.20 -5.88 2.55
CA PRO A 6 17.98 -5.87 1.11
C PRO A 6 16.57 -5.33 0.81
N LYS A 7 16.49 -4.35 -0.09
CA LYS A 7 15.22 -3.80 -0.58
C LYS A 7 14.68 -4.70 -1.68
N VAL A 8 13.37 -4.95 -1.66
CA VAL A 8 12.68 -5.65 -2.73
C VAL A 8 12.03 -4.65 -3.69
N THR A 9 12.09 -4.90 -4.99
CA THR A 9 11.41 -4.08 -6.00
C THR A 9 10.02 -4.64 -6.26
N ILE A 10 9.01 -3.77 -6.17
CA ILE A 10 7.61 -4.13 -6.43
C ILE A 10 7.21 -3.47 -7.76
N LYS A 11 6.67 -4.25 -8.68
CA LYS A 11 6.10 -3.70 -9.92
C LYS A 11 4.72 -3.15 -9.62
N ILE A 12 4.52 -1.87 -9.93
CA ILE A 12 3.25 -1.17 -9.73
C ILE A 12 2.80 -0.67 -11.10
N PRO A 13 1.53 -0.88 -11.45
CA PRO A 13 0.95 -0.30 -12.66
C PRO A 13 1.17 1.21 -12.73
N ARG A 14 1.56 1.71 -13.91
CA ARG A 14 1.84 3.13 -14.12
C ARG A 14 0.69 4.06 -13.70
N PRO A 15 -0.58 3.77 -14.05
CA PRO A 15 -1.70 4.63 -13.64
C PRO A 15 -1.88 4.70 -12.12
N LEU A 16 -1.60 3.60 -11.42
CA LEU A 16 -1.69 3.57 -9.96
C LEU A 16 -0.57 4.41 -9.33
N TYR A 17 0.64 4.34 -9.87
CA TYR A 17 1.76 5.17 -9.42
C TYR A 17 1.48 6.67 -9.63
N GLU A 18 0.92 7.04 -10.78
CA GLU A 18 0.57 8.44 -11.09
C GLU A 18 -0.51 8.96 -10.14
N ASN A 19 -1.58 8.20 -9.92
CA ASN A 19 -2.62 8.57 -8.95
C ASN A 19 -2.06 8.72 -7.53
N LEU A 20 -1.20 7.81 -7.09
CA LEU A 20 -0.52 7.91 -5.79
C LEU A 20 0.37 9.15 -5.73
N SER A 21 1.06 9.48 -6.83
CA SER A 21 1.89 10.68 -6.93
C SER A 21 1.05 11.96 -6.77
N GLU A 22 -0.16 12.01 -7.32
CA GLU A 22 -1.07 13.14 -7.10
C GLU A 22 -1.57 13.20 -5.66
N VAL A 23 -1.93 12.05 -5.07
CA VAL A 23 -2.43 11.97 -3.68
C VAL A 23 -1.41 12.47 -2.66
N ILE A 24 -0.11 12.25 -2.90
CA ILE A 24 0.95 12.70 -1.99
C ILE A 24 1.39 14.15 -2.24
N LYS A 25 0.92 14.83 -3.30
CA LYS A 25 1.25 16.24 -3.53
C LYS A 25 0.67 17.10 -2.41
N GLY A 26 1.55 17.82 -1.71
CA GLY A 26 1.17 18.61 -0.54
C GLY A 26 1.08 17.82 0.76
N SER A 27 1.40 16.52 0.74
CA SER A 27 1.64 15.73 1.94
C SER A 27 3.09 15.89 2.44
N GLY A 28 3.39 15.37 3.62
CA GLY A 28 4.76 15.33 4.16
C GLY A 28 5.67 14.25 3.56
N PHE A 29 5.21 13.49 2.56
CA PHE A 29 5.99 12.41 1.95
C PHE A 29 6.86 12.93 0.79
N ASN A 30 8.13 12.51 0.75
CA ASN A 30 9.07 12.92 -0.29
C ASN A 30 9.00 12.03 -1.53
N SER A 31 8.39 10.85 -1.42
CA SER A 31 8.24 9.92 -2.55
C SER A 31 7.04 9.00 -2.40
N VAL A 32 6.55 8.52 -3.55
CA VAL A 32 5.50 7.49 -3.61
C VAL A 32 5.97 6.21 -2.92
N THR A 33 7.26 5.85 -3.04
CA THR A 33 7.83 4.69 -2.36
C THR A 33 7.76 4.82 -0.84
N GLU A 34 8.08 5.98 -0.29
CA GLU A 34 8.00 6.25 1.15
C GLU A 34 6.55 6.12 1.66
N PHE A 35 5.60 6.69 0.91
CA PHE A 35 4.19 6.56 1.21
C PHE A 35 3.72 5.10 1.21
N ILE A 36 4.11 4.32 0.18
CA ILE A 36 3.76 2.89 0.10
C ILE A 36 4.36 2.11 1.27
N VAL A 37 5.63 2.36 1.61
CA VAL A 37 6.28 1.69 2.74
C VAL A 37 5.57 2.04 4.06
N TYR A 38 5.17 3.29 4.25
CA TYR A 38 4.41 3.73 5.41
C TYR A 38 3.07 2.99 5.53
N VAL A 39 2.28 2.98 4.45
CA VAL A 39 0.98 2.30 4.41
C VAL A 39 1.14 0.79 4.61
N LEU A 40 2.10 0.16 3.95
CA LEU A 40 2.37 -1.28 4.13
C LEU A 40 2.82 -1.59 5.55
N ARG A 41 3.62 -0.72 6.18
CA ARG A 41 4.01 -0.86 7.59
C ARG A 41 2.82 -0.70 8.50
N ASP A 42 1.93 0.26 8.27
CA ASP A 42 0.72 0.46 9.06
C ASP A 42 -0.23 -0.75 8.99
N ILE A 43 -0.50 -1.25 7.78
CA ILE A 43 -1.30 -2.47 7.54
C ILE A 43 -0.64 -3.69 8.18
N SER A 44 0.68 -3.83 8.04
CA SER A 44 1.42 -4.95 8.64
C SER A 44 1.50 -4.84 10.16
N SER A 45 1.60 -3.62 10.70
CA SER A 45 1.73 -3.38 12.15
C SER A 45 0.39 -3.67 12.85
N SER A 46 -0.71 -3.29 12.20
CA SER A 46 -2.08 -3.68 12.58
C SER A 46 -2.29 -5.19 12.58
N LYS A 47 -1.43 -5.97 11.88
CA LYS A 47 -1.48 -7.43 11.83
C LYS A 47 -0.50 -8.13 12.78
N SER A 48 0.46 -7.39 13.34
CA SER A 48 1.44 -7.89 14.31
C SER A 48 1.07 -7.61 15.76
N ILE A 49 -0.02 -6.88 16.03
CA ILE A 49 -0.66 -6.95 17.33
C ILE A 49 -1.40 -8.30 17.38
N LYS A 50 -1.24 -9.03 18.48
CA LYS A 50 -2.18 -10.04 18.98
C LYS A 50 -3.58 -9.45 19.26
N HIS A 51 -4.08 -8.59 18.37
CA HIS A 51 -5.45 -8.10 18.30
C HIS A 51 -5.76 -7.95 16.81
N GLU A 52 -6.75 -8.72 16.38
CA GLU A 52 -7.29 -8.87 15.01
C GLU A 52 -7.15 -7.65 14.08
N PRO A 53 -6.65 -7.85 12.83
CA PRO A 53 -7.10 -7.06 11.70
C PRO A 53 -8.22 -7.84 11.01
N SER A 54 -9.43 -7.71 11.55
CA SER A 54 -10.64 -8.14 10.86
C SER A 54 -10.94 -7.15 9.73
N PHE A 55 -10.12 -7.16 8.66
CA PHE A 55 -10.66 -6.77 7.36
C PHE A 55 -11.75 -7.80 7.06
N SER A 56 -13.02 -7.39 7.19
CA SER A 56 -14.13 -8.31 6.94
C SER A 56 -13.99 -8.87 5.52
N LYS A 57 -14.53 -10.07 5.28
CA LYS A 57 -14.55 -10.67 3.94
C LYS A 57 -15.11 -9.68 2.89
N ASP A 58 -16.02 -8.80 3.30
CA ASP A 58 -16.56 -7.69 2.52
C ASP A 58 -15.51 -6.68 2.03
N GLU A 59 -14.57 -6.24 2.88
CA GLU A 59 -13.53 -5.29 2.47
C GLU A 59 -12.57 -5.92 1.46
N ILE A 60 -12.22 -7.18 1.67
CA ILE A 60 -11.40 -7.93 0.73
C ILE A 60 -12.14 -8.10 -0.60
N GLU A 61 -13.45 -8.32 -0.57
CA GLU A 61 -14.26 -8.42 -1.79
C GLU A 61 -14.40 -7.08 -2.52
N ILE A 62 -14.54 -5.97 -1.80
CA ILE A 62 -14.57 -4.62 -2.37
C ILE A 62 -13.23 -4.28 -3.04
N ILE A 63 -12.11 -4.59 -2.37
CA ILE A 63 -10.77 -4.41 -2.93
C ILE A 63 -10.61 -5.28 -4.18
N ARG A 64 -11.07 -6.54 -4.15
CA ARG A 64 -11.02 -7.45 -5.30
C ARG A 64 -11.87 -6.96 -6.47
N LYS A 65 -13.08 -6.45 -6.20
CA LYS A 65 -13.96 -5.84 -7.21
C LYS A 65 -13.34 -4.58 -7.81
N ARG A 66 -12.75 -3.71 -6.99
CA ARG A 66 -12.02 -2.52 -7.46
C ARG A 66 -10.83 -2.90 -8.34
N LEU A 67 -10.03 -3.87 -7.92
CA LEU A 67 -8.89 -4.36 -8.70
C LEU A 67 -9.31 -4.97 -10.04
N LYS A 68 -10.41 -5.74 -10.05
CA LYS A 68 -10.99 -6.31 -11.28
C LYS A 68 -11.55 -5.23 -12.22
N SER A 69 -12.21 -4.21 -11.67
CA SER A 69 -12.70 -3.05 -12.44
C SER A 69 -11.58 -2.23 -13.06
N LEU A 70 -10.39 -2.28 -12.47
CA LEU A 70 -9.19 -1.60 -12.97
C LEU A 70 -8.34 -2.50 -13.88
N GLY A 71 -8.78 -3.74 -14.16
CA GLY A 71 -8.14 -4.65 -15.11
C GLY A 71 -6.89 -5.38 -14.59
N TYR A 72 -6.72 -5.45 -13.26
CA TYR A 72 -5.56 -6.10 -12.64
C TYR A 72 -5.75 -7.60 -12.36
N LEU A 73 -6.93 -8.17 -12.67
CA LEU A 73 -7.30 -9.58 -12.52
C LEU A 73 -8.08 -10.05 -13.75
#